data_AF-A0A2S5D1A4-F1
#
_entry.id   AF-A0A2S5D1A4-F1
#
_cell.length_a   1.000
_cell.length_b   1.000
_cell.length_c   1.000
_cell.angle_alpha   90.00
_cell.angle_beta   90.00
_cell.angle_gamma   90.00
#
_symmetry.space_group_name_H-M   'P 1'
#
loop_
_entity.id
_entity.type
_entity.pdbx_description
1 polymer ?
#
loop_
_entity_poly.entity_id
_entity_poly.type
_entity_poly.pdbx_seq_one_letter_code
_entity_poly.pdbx_strand_id
1 'polypeptide(L)' 'MNPHVIEYYENLFKYEIMQKQFDGARKTLNELVEQFFGQDEAHHSDIYTAYCNVRKEIIG' A
#
# COMPACT_ATOMS: atom_id res chain seq x y z
N MET A 1 -9.64 -4.46 12.60
CA MET A 1 -9.59 -3.94 11.22
C MET A 1 -10.63 -2.85 11.06
N ASN A 2 -10.23 -1.70 10.50
CA ASN A 2 -11.07 -0.52 10.29
C ASN A 2 -11.16 -0.22 8.78
N PRO A 3 -12.36 -0.27 8.16
CA PRO A 3 -12.54 -0.02 6.73
C PRO A 3 -11.97 1.31 6.23
N HIS A 4 -12.07 2.38 7.03
CA HIS A 4 -11.55 3.69 6.65
C HIS A 4 -10.01 3.74 6.64
N VAL A 5 -9.38 2.98 7.55
CA VAL A 5 -7.92 2.85 7.59
C VAL A 5 -7.44 2.00 6.41
N ILE A 6 -8.17 0.95 6.07
CA ILE A 6 -7.89 0.13 4.89
C ILE A 6 -7.96 0.98 3.61
N GLU A 7 -9.06 1.71 3.39
CA GLU A 7 -9.23 2.59 2.23
C GLU A 7 -8.15 3.68 2.16
N TYR A 8 -7.75 4.23 3.32
CA TYR A 8 -6.63 5.16 3.40
C TYR A 8 -5.33 4.55 2.86
N TYR A 9 -4.95 3.36 3.35
CA TYR A 9 -3.72 2.71 2.89
C TYR A 9 -3.81 2.24 1.44
N GLU A 10 -4.98 1.83 0.94
CA GLU A 10 -5.17 1.49 -0.48
C GLU A 10 -4.87 2.70 -1.37
N ASN A 11 -5.43 3.86 -1.04
CA ASN A 11 -5.17 5.10 -1.77
C ASN A 11 -3.69 5.51 -1.67
N LEU A 12 -3.08 5.34 -0.50
CA LEU A 12 -1.67 5.65 -0.29
C LEU A 12 -0.75 4.75 -1.13
N PHE A 13 -1.00 3.44 -1.18
CA PHE A 13 -0.28 2.52 -2.04
C PHE A 13 -0.39 2.90 -3.52
N LYS A 14 -1.59 3.21 -4.00
CA LYS A 14 -1.83 3.61 -5.40
C LYS A 14 -1.10 4.91 -5.72
N TYR A 15 -1.16 5.90 -4.83
CA TYR A 15 -0.48 7.18 -4.98
C TYR A 15 1.05 7.02 -5.05
N GLU A 16 1.65 6.28 -4.12
CA GLU A 16 3.09 6.04 -4.10
C GLU A 16 3.58 5.29 -5.33
N ILE A 17 2.84 4.28 -5.80
CA ILE A 17 3.17 3.56 -7.04
C ILE A 17 3.14 4.52 -8.23
N MET A 18 2.10 5.35 -8.35
CA MET A 18 1.97 6.31 -9.46
C MET A 18 3.06 7.38 -9.43
N GLN A 19 3.33 7.98 -8.27
CA GLN A 19 4.39 8.97 -8.10
C GLN A 19 5.76 8.40 -8.45
N LYS A 20 6.07 7.19 -7.99
CA LYS A 20 7.38 6.57 -8.24
C LYS A 20 7.55 6.16 -9.71
N GLN A 21 6.49 5.70 -10.37
CA GLN A 21 6.51 5.51 -11.83
C GLN A 21 6.79 6.81 -12.58
N PHE A 22 6.25 7.94 -12.10
CA PHE A 22 6.51 9.25 -12.67
C PHE A 22 7.96 9.73 -12.44
N ASP A 23 8.52 9.46 -11.25
CA ASP A 23 9.90 9.79 -10.88
C ASP A 23 10.96 8.89 -11.55
N GLY A 24 10.55 7.88 -12.33
CA GLY A 24 11.45 6.87 -12.90
C GLY A 24 12.03 5.89 -11.87
N ALA A 25 11.57 5.96 -10.61
CA ALA A 25 11.96 5.07 -9.53
C ALA A 25 11.01 3.85 -9.49
N ARG A 26 11.56 2.64 -9.58
CA ARG A 26 10.74 1.42 -9.56
C ARG A 26 10.66 0.88 -8.14
N LYS A 27 9.73 1.41 -7.34
CA LYS A 27 9.39 0.81 -6.04
C LYS A 27 8.21 -0.14 -6.21
N THR A 28 8.36 -1.36 -5.73
CA THR A 28 7.34 -2.40 -5.82
C THR A 28 6.32 -2.23 -4.69
N LEU A 29 5.10 -2.72 -4.91
CA LEU A 29 4.07 -2.77 -3.87
C LEU A 29 4.56 -3.51 -2.60
N ASN A 30 5.46 -4.49 -2.76
CA ASN A 30 6.09 -5.22 -1.65
C ASN A 30 7.01 -4.33 -0.81
N GLU A 31 7.82 -3.47 -1.44
CA GLU A 31 8.67 -2.54 -0.70
C GLU A 31 7.88 -1.45 0.02
N LEU A 32 6.71 -1.08 -0.51
CA LEU A 32 5.81 -0.12 0.15
C LEU A 32 5.15 -0.73 1.38
N VAL A 33 4.72 -2.00 1.33
CA VAL A 33 4.05 -2.63 2.48
C VAL A 33 5.03 -2.84 3.63
N GLU A 34 6.27 -3.23 3.35
CA GLU A 34 7.33 -3.33 4.37
C GLU A 34 7.64 -1.97 5.01
N GLN A 35 7.67 -0.90 4.20
CA GLN A 35 7.86 0.45 4.73
C GLN A 35 6.70 0.86 5.66
N PHE A 36 5.45 0.62 5.27
CA PHE A 36 4.30 0.99 6.10
C PHE A 36 4.20 0.13 7.36
N PHE A 37 4.56 -1.14 7.31
CA PHE A 37 4.68 -1.97 8.50
C PHE A 37 5.73 -1.45 9.48
N GLY A 38 6.86 -0.93 9.00
CA GLY A 38 7.88 -0.32 9.86
C GLY A 38 7.49 1.05 10.43
N GLN A 39 6.47 1.71 9.86
CA GLN A 39 6.00 3.02 10.29
C GLN A 39 4.79 2.95 11.22
N ASP A 40 3.91 1.97 11.02
CA ASP A 40 2.63 1.90 11.72
C ASP A 40 2.27 0.46 12.13
N GLU A 41 2.89 0.03 13.24
CA GLU A 41 2.68 -1.30 13.81
C GLU A 41 1.26 -1.52 14.33
N ALA A 42 0.55 -0.44 14.72
CA ALA A 42 -0.81 -0.52 15.22
C ALA A 42 -1.82 -0.93 14.12
N HIS A 43 -1.49 -0.63 12.86
CA HIS A 43 -2.35 -0.85 11.71
C HIS A 43 -1.86 -1.96 10.77
N HIS A 44 -0.93 -2.83 11.19
CA HIS A 44 -0.41 -3.95 10.37
C HIS A 44 -1.51 -4.76 9.67
N SER A 45 -2.56 -5.09 10.40
CA SER A 45 -3.69 -5.87 9.86
C SER A 45 -4.41 -5.10 8.73
N ASP A 46 -4.66 -3.81 8.93
CA ASP A 46 -5.33 -2.95 7.96
C ASP A 46 -4.46 -2.71 6.72
N ILE A 47 -3.17 -2.45 6.92
CA ILE A 47 -2.16 -2.27 5.88
C ILE A 47 -2.04 -3.54 5.02
N TYR A 48 -2.04 -4.72 5.63
CA TYR A 48 -1.96 -5.98 4.90
C TYR A 48 -3.19 -6.21 4.02
N THR A 49 -4.39 -5.88 4.52
CA THR A 49 -5.62 -5.96 3.72
C THR A 49 -5.58 -4.99 2.56
N ALA A 50 -5.19 -3.74 2.79
CA ALA A 50 -5.03 -2.74 1.74
C ALA A 50 -4.05 -3.20 0.65
N TYR A 51 -2.90 -3.75 1.07
CA TYR A 51 -1.93 -4.38 0.17
C TYR A 51 -2.56 -5.49 -0.68
N CYS A 52 -3.33 -6.40 -0.07
CA CYS A 52 -3.97 -7.50 -0.79
C CYS A 52 -4.99 -7.00 -1.83
N ASN A 53 -5.76 -5.97 -1.48
CA ASN A 53 -6.76 -5.38 -2.37
C ASN A 53 -6.09 -4.69 -3.56
N VAL A 54 -5.08 -3.85 -3.30
CA VAL A 54 -4.30 -3.18 -4.36
C VAL A 54 -3.59 -4.20 -5.25
N ARG A 55 -3.03 -5.27 -4.66
CA ARG A 55 -2.36 -6.33 -5.44
C ARG A 55 -3.33 -7.05 -6.39
N LYS A 56 -4.55 -7.32 -5.94
CA LYS A 56 -5.60 -7.89 -6.79
C LYS A 56 -5.97 -6.94 -7.93
N GLU A 57 -6.17 -5.66 -7.64
CA GLU A 57 -6.48 -4.66 -8.68
C GLU A 57 -5.38 -4.53 -9.75
N ILE A 58 -4.11 -4.63 -9.37
CA ILE A 58 -2.98 -4.52 -10.31
C ILE A 58 -2.81 -5.77 -11.17
N ILE A 59 -3.06 -6.96 -10.62
CA ILE A 59 -2.83 -8.25 -11.29
C ILE A 59 -4.08 -8.75 -12.04
N GLY A 60 -5.28 -8.36 -11.61
CA GLY A 60 -6.56 -8.92 -12.06
C GLY A 60 -7.07 -10.00 -11.12
#